data_AF-A0A957X9F8-F1
#
_entry.id   AF-A0A957X9F8-F1
#
_cell.length_a   1.000
_cell.length_b   1.000
_cell.length_c   1.000
_cell.angle_alpha   90.00
_cell.angle_beta   90.00
_cell.angle_gamma   90.00
#
_symmetry.space_group_name_H-M   'P 1'
#
loop_
_entity.id
_entity.type
_entity.pdbx_description
1 polymer ?
#
loop_
_entity_poly.entity_id
_entity_poly.type
_entity_poly.pdbx_seq_one_letter_code
_entity_poly.pdbx_strand_id
1 'polypeptide(L)'
;PYLKKYEIKLGLSDNHATAISRPELAGEGFHIMLNNKVFQDNRIPPRGFTNAAFAARDMQPVGVSYADGQYWDTTYYPLHPDATEISVRLMYQTASAEYLDFLASEANLAVDDAVRGSTNWGTLIADQRSKGIGKPVVMAAAHLFMPRQFVAPAGTDSGDCSEATAPCRTINYAISQGIDGGEIRVAAGIYRELIQLSKAISLTGGYTTTNWLTPDWVANPTVLDGQDSYRPLTIRADGVQINGFVIRNGNTSGSDRYGGGLYIGGANEVDRATLRNLRLENNVASTVENGEGGGLMAAMGNTFQLPARLTLSNVTVIDNRATTGNLGGTGGGIYIQAVGTTPLQVEMFHVTVQGNRAGNEFSSSGGGIALSLNGGRATIRQSRILNNQAAAINTMLGGPSRGGGIYLTNGSLLLENVLMAGNVRERGDALWIEPGSQSGAVIGLNYVTIADNHRTGENGGTALQVAGSALGLIVANTLISGSSVGFAAPAEAEALTLDLQQVLVDPNVSIPISGTLITTGTPLRAPAGYRNGAAGDYHLAADSAAVDAGNNLPPLVDLDGLPRP
;
A
#
# COMPACT_ATOMS: atom_id res chain seq x y z
N PRO A 1 15.28 -20.65 16.87
CA PRO A 1 13.96 -20.01 17.15
C PRO A 1 14.20 -18.62 17.71
N TYR A 2 13.67 -17.59 17.06
CA TYR A 2 13.75 -16.22 17.57
C TYR A 2 12.77 -16.10 18.74
N LEU A 3 13.27 -16.00 19.97
CA LEU A 3 12.44 -15.88 21.17
C LEU A 3 12.48 -14.43 21.68
N LYS A 4 11.33 -13.77 21.71
CA LYS A 4 11.16 -12.55 22.50
C LYS A 4 10.78 -12.94 23.93
N LYS A 5 11.54 -12.42 24.90
CA LYS A 5 11.29 -12.63 26.33
C LYS A 5 10.95 -11.29 26.99
N TYR A 6 9.87 -11.30 27.77
CA TYR A 6 9.45 -10.18 28.62
C TYR A 6 9.76 -10.56 30.07
N GLU A 7 10.70 -9.88 30.71
CA GLU A 7 11.20 -10.17 32.05
C GLU A 7 11.67 -8.93 32.80
N ILE A 8 11.89 -9.10 34.10
CA ILE A 8 12.55 -8.13 34.97
C ILE A 8 13.82 -8.75 35.56
N LYS A 9 14.91 -8.00 35.55
CA LYS A 9 16.17 -8.30 36.23
C LYS A 9 16.35 -7.36 37.41
N LEU A 10 16.31 -7.92 38.61
CA LEU A 10 16.55 -7.22 39.85
C LEU A 10 17.98 -7.50 40.34
N GLY A 11 18.50 -6.66 41.23
CA GLY A 11 19.82 -6.86 41.80
C GLY A 11 20.20 -5.82 42.84
N LEU A 12 21.47 -5.85 43.24
CA LEU A 12 22.06 -4.90 44.18
C LEU A 12 22.94 -3.89 43.45
N SER A 13 22.82 -2.61 43.84
CA SER A 13 23.82 -1.61 43.46
C SER A 13 25.14 -1.83 44.20
N ASP A 14 26.27 -1.46 43.59
CA ASP A 14 27.60 -1.59 44.20
C ASP A 14 27.67 -0.95 45.59
N ASN A 15 27.07 0.23 45.74
CA ASN A 15 27.00 0.95 47.01
C ASN A 15 26.22 0.16 48.07
N HIS A 16 25.11 -0.47 47.70
CA HIS A 16 24.29 -1.22 48.64
C HIS A 16 24.95 -2.55 49.03
N ALA A 17 25.50 -3.28 48.06
CA ALA A 17 26.27 -4.50 48.29
C ALA A 17 27.45 -4.24 49.25
N THR A 18 28.16 -3.13 49.07
CA THR A 18 29.24 -2.70 49.98
C THR A 18 28.70 -2.34 51.37
N ALA A 19 27.58 -1.62 51.45
CA ALA A 19 26.98 -1.21 52.72
C ALA A 19 26.54 -2.39 53.59
N ILE A 20 26.12 -3.50 52.97
CA ILE A 20 25.77 -4.74 53.69
C ILE A 20 26.97 -5.69 53.87
N SER A 21 28.19 -5.25 53.55
CA SER A 21 29.43 -6.04 53.63
C SER A 21 29.41 -7.32 52.78
N ARG A 22 28.70 -7.30 51.64
CA ARG A 22 28.62 -8.40 50.66
C ARG A 22 28.88 -7.90 49.24
N PRO A 23 30.07 -7.31 48.96
CA PRO A 23 30.38 -6.72 47.65
C PRO A 23 30.30 -7.73 46.50
N GLU A 24 30.46 -9.02 46.77
CA GLU A 24 30.32 -10.10 45.79
C GLU A 24 28.89 -10.30 45.27
N LEU A 25 27.88 -9.71 45.92
CA LEU A 25 26.48 -9.76 45.50
C LEU A 25 26.06 -8.57 44.60
N ALA A 26 26.99 -7.66 44.28
CA ALA A 26 26.72 -6.53 43.39
C ALA A 26 26.34 -7.00 41.98
N GLY A 27 25.35 -6.35 41.36
CA GLY A 27 24.84 -6.70 40.03
C GLY A 27 23.48 -7.41 40.08
N GLU A 28 23.10 -8.02 38.95
CA GLU A 28 21.87 -8.81 38.83
C GLU A 28 21.88 -10.01 39.77
N GLY A 29 20.77 -10.28 40.47
CA GLY A 29 20.70 -11.35 41.43
C GLY A 29 19.30 -11.68 41.92
N PHE A 30 19.17 -12.85 42.54
CA PHE A 30 17.90 -13.41 43.01
C PHE A 30 17.63 -13.20 44.51
N HIS A 31 18.47 -12.42 45.21
CA HIS A 31 18.25 -12.05 46.61
C HIS A 31 17.16 -10.96 46.72
N ILE A 32 15.91 -11.29 46.36
CA ILE A 32 14.80 -10.33 46.19
C ILE A 32 14.62 -9.39 47.39
N MET A 33 14.81 -9.90 48.62
CA MET A 33 14.70 -9.09 49.84
C MET A 33 15.83 -8.07 50.03
N LEU A 34 16.99 -8.29 49.41
CA LEU A 34 18.16 -7.40 49.46
C LEU A 34 18.26 -6.51 48.20
N ASN A 35 17.57 -6.87 47.13
CA ASN A 35 17.64 -6.14 45.87
C ASN A 35 17.10 -4.71 46.03
N ASN A 36 17.87 -3.74 45.56
CA ASN A 36 17.50 -2.31 45.60
C ASN A 36 17.54 -1.63 44.23
N LYS A 37 17.81 -2.41 43.17
CA LYS A 37 17.95 -1.88 41.81
C LYS A 37 17.25 -2.79 40.79
N VAL A 38 16.57 -2.15 39.84
CA VAL A 38 16.09 -2.79 38.60
C VAL A 38 17.15 -2.57 37.53
N PHE A 39 17.79 -3.64 37.06
CA PHE A 39 18.80 -3.58 36.00
C PHE A 39 18.15 -3.63 34.61
N GLN A 40 17.01 -4.31 34.49
CA GLN A 40 16.24 -4.41 33.27
C GLN A 40 14.77 -4.66 33.63
N ASP A 41 13.84 -4.03 32.94
CA ASP A 41 12.44 -4.40 32.95
C ASP A 41 11.85 -4.07 31.59
N ASN A 42 11.60 -5.09 30.78
CA ASN A 42 10.98 -4.93 29.48
C ASN A 42 9.54 -5.47 29.44
N ARG A 43 8.91 -5.67 30.60
CA ARG A 43 7.53 -6.18 30.66
C ARG A 43 6.56 -5.13 30.10
N ILE A 44 5.55 -5.62 29.37
CA ILE A 44 4.51 -4.78 28.77
C ILE A 44 3.67 -4.12 29.88
N PRO A 45 3.48 -2.79 29.88
CA PRO A 45 2.67 -2.10 30.88
C PRO A 45 1.19 -2.52 30.89
N PRO A 46 0.50 -2.43 32.03
CA PRO A 46 -0.94 -2.69 32.10
C PRO A 46 -1.77 -1.58 31.43
N ARG A 47 -3.03 -1.87 31.11
CA ARG A 47 -3.99 -0.88 30.64
C ARG A 47 -4.12 0.28 31.64
N GLY A 48 -4.12 1.51 31.14
CA GLY A 48 -4.17 2.73 31.97
C GLY A 48 -2.81 3.23 32.44
N PHE A 49 -1.71 2.63 31.99
CA PHE A 49 -0.35 3.12 32.23
C PHE A 49 -0.13 4.56 31.70
N THR A 50 0.50 5.39 32.53
CA THR A 50 1.17 6.63 32.11
C THR A 50 2.58 6.69 32.68
N ASN A 51 3.51 7.25 31.92
CA ASN A 51 4.91 7.39 32.30
C ASN A 51 5.06 8.17 33.61
N ALA A 52 4.28 9.23 33.79
CA ALA A 52 4.29 10.04 35.01
C ALA A 52 3.87 9.23 36.26
N ALA A 53 2.82 8.39 36.15
CA ALA A 53 2.31 7.63 37.29
C ALA A 53 3.27 6.51 37.74
N PHE A 54 3.99 5.88 36.81
CA PHE A 54 4.99 4.87 37.16
C PHE A 54 6.31 5.47 37.61
N ALA A 55 6.76 6.58 37.01
CA ALA A 55 7.95 7.28 37.50
C ALA A 55 7.78 7.73 38.96
N ALA A 56 6.58 8.19 39.34
CA ALA A 56 6.28 8.56 40.73
C ALA A 56 6.29 7.39 41.73
N ARG A 57 6.43 6.14 41.26
CA ARG A 57 6.41 4.92 42.07
C ARG A 57 7.62 4.01 41.85
N ASP A 58 8.63 4.47 41.12
CA ASP A 58 9.80 3.67 40.70
C ASP A 58 9.42 2.38 39.95
N MET A 59 8.37 2.46 39.13
CA MET A 59 7.80 1.34 38.36
C MET A 59 8.04 1.47 36.85
N GLN A 60 8.89 2.40 36.42
CA GLN A 60 9.21 2.59 35.01
C GLN A 60 9.91 1.35 34.41
N PRO A 61 9.59 0.98 33.17
CA PRO A 61 10.39 0.03 32.39
C PRO A 61 11.84 0.49 32.29
N VAL A 62 12.77 -0.47 32.25
CA VAL A 62 14.22 -0.21 32.18
C VAL A 62 14.80 -0.94 30.96
N GLY A 63 15.43 -0.18 30.06
CA GLY A 63 15.99 -0.70 28.81
C GLY A 63 15.00 -0.74 27.63
N VAL A 64 13.76 -0.28 27.84
CA VAL A 64 12.73 -0.08 26.81
C VAL A 64 11.84 1.10 27.21
N SER A 65 11.18 1.71 26.24
CA SER A 65 10.21 2.79 26.46
C SER A 65 8.86 2.43 25.85
N TYR A 66 7.78 2.78 26.54
CA TYR A 66 6.40 2.64 26.06
C TYR A 66 5.70 4.00 26.11
N ALA A 67 4.86 4.29 25.11
CA ALA A 67 4.04 5.49 25.11
C ALA A 67 2.92 5.39 26.17
N ASP A 68 2.39 6.53 26.62
CA ASP A 68 1.23 6.55 27.51
C ASP A 68 0.05 5.80 26.87
N GLY A 69 -0.57 4.90 27.65
CA GLY A 69 -1.64 4.03 27.17
C GLY A 69 -1.19 2.85 26.30
N GLN A 70 0.10 2.66 26.02
CA GLN A 70 0.60 1.49 25.30
C GLN A 70 0.65 0.26 26.20
N TYR A 71 -0.34 -0.63 26.07
CA TYR A 71 -0.47 -1.89 26.81
C TYR A 71 -0.20 -3.13 25.94
N TRP A 72 0.56 -2.96 24.85
CA TRP A 72 0.94 -4.00 23.91
C TRP A 72 2.38 -3.80 23.43
N ASP A 73 2.99 -4.88 22.92
CA ASP A 73 4.25 -4.83 22.18
C ASP A 73 4.11 -5.60 20.86
N THR A 74 4.85 -5.17 19.85
CA THR A 74 4.90 -5.80 18.53
C THR A 74 6.31 -6.30 18.28
N THR A 75 6.46 -7.60 18.06
CA THR A 75 7.74 -8.20 17.68
C THR A 75 7.65 -8.82 16.30
N TYR A 76 8.63 -8.50 15.45
CA TYR A 76 8.78 -9.08 14.12
C TYR A 76 9.76 -10.25 14.17
N TYR A 77 9.38 -11.36 13.52
CA TYR A 77 10.22 -12.54 13.39
C TYR A 77 10.55 -12.72 11.91
N PRO A 78 11.83 -12.91 11.54
CA PRO A 78 12.16 -13.23 10.16
C PRO A 78 11.62 -14.62 9.84
N LEU A 79 10.94 -14.73 8.70
CA LEU A 79 10.42 -15.98 8.18
C LEU A 79 11.38 -16.49 7.11
N HIS A 80 11.67 -17.79 7.14
CA HIS A 80 12.40 -18.42 6.04
C HIS A 80 11.51 -18.39 4.79
N PRO A 81 12.02 -18.00 3.60
CA PRO A 81 11.20 -17.90 2.38
C PRO A 81 10.59 -19.22 1.93
N ASP A 82 11.14 -20.34 2.41
CA ASP A 82 10.61 -21.70 2.18
C ASP A 82 9.68 -22.22 3.27
N ALA A 83 9.44 -21.48 4.36
CA ALA A 83 8.51 -21.94 5.39
C ALA A 83 7.12 -22.15 4.78
N THR A 84 6.61 -23.38 4.83
CA THR A 84 5.24 -23.75 4.44
C THR A 84 4.29 -23.72 5.65
N GLU A 85 4.84 -23.53 6.84
CA GLU A 85 4.12 -23.54 8.11
C GLU A 85 4.77 -22.57 9.10
N ILE A 86 3.94 -21.87 9.88
CA ILE A 86 4.37 -21.02 10.98
C ILE A 86 3.56 -21.39 12.22
N SER A 87 4.24 -21.68 13.31
CA SER A 87 3.62 -21.83 14.64
C SER A 87 4.15 -20.76 15.58
N VAL A 88 3.23 -20.00 16.18
CA VAL A 88 3.55 -18.98 17.19
C VAL A 88 2.85 -19.35 18.49
N ARG A 89 3.59 -19.33 19.59
CA ARG A 89 3.06 -19.63 20.93
C ARG A 89 3.46 -18.52 21.89
N LEU A 90 2.47 -17.90 22.53
CA LEU A 90 2.69 -17.04 23.68
C LEU A 90 2.80 -17.92 24.92
N MET A 91 3.93 -17.87 25.59
CA MET A 91 4.22 -18.67 26.77
C MET A 91 4.24 -17.79 28.02
N TYR A 92 3.73 -18.31 29.13
CA TYR A 92 3.87 -17.70 30.45
C TYR A 92 4.67 -18.61 31.37
N GLN A 93 5.53 -18.00 32.17
CA GLN A 93 6.34 -18.70 33.14
C GLN A 93 6.22 -17.97 34.49
N THR A 94 5.84 -18.70 35.54
CA THR A 94 5.67 -18.15 36.89
C THR A 94 7.01 -17.84 37.57
N ALA A 95 8.01 -18.69 37.36
CA ALA A 95 9.36 -18.54 37.90
C ALA A 95 10.37 -19.05 36.89
N SER A 96 11.48 -18.33 36.71
CA SER A 96 12.54 -18.76 35.80
C SER A 96 13.26 -20.00 36.33
N ALA A 97 13.85 -20.78 35.42
CA ALA A 97 14.57 -21.98 35.80
C ALA A 97 15.77 -21.66 36.70
N GLU A 98 16.42 -20.54 36.44
CA GLU A 98 17.58 -20.02 37.18
C GLU A 98 17.17 -19.57 38.60
N TYR A 99 16.00 -18.95 38.77
CA TYR A 99 15.52 -18.58 40.09
C TYR A 99 15.20 -19.80 40.95
N LEU A 100 14.60 -20.84 40.36
CA LEU A 100 14.33 -22.09 41.08
C LEU A 100 15.61 -22.84 41.45
N ASP A 101 16.64 -22.80 40.60
CA ASP A 101 17.97 -23.34 40.91
C ASP A 101 18.64 -22.60 42.07
N PHE A 102 18.57 -21.28 42.04
CA PHE A 102 19.07 -20.43 43.11
C PHE A 102 18.38 -20.75 44.44
N LEU A 103 17.05 -20.83 44.46
CA LEU A 103 16.33 -21.18 45.69
C LEU A 103 16.65 -22.60 46.17
N ALA A 104 16.77 -23.57 45.25
CA ALA A 104 17.10 -24.95 45.61
C ALA A 104 18.49 -25.07 46.25
N SER A 105 19.46 -24.27 45.80
CA SER A 105 20.84 -24.29 46.29
C SER A 105 21.00 -23.45 47.57
N GLU A 106 20.57 -22.20 47.57
CA GLU A 106 20.77 -21.26 48.68
C GLU A 106 19.89 -21.57 49.89
N ALA A 107 18.73 -22.19 49.70
CA ALA A 107 17.84 -22.61 50.79
C ALA A 107 18.06 -24.07 51.22
N ASN A 108 19.18 -24.70 50.84
CA ASN A 108 19.50 -26.08 51.20
C ASN A 108 20.03 -26.21 52.63
N LEU A 109 19.22 -25.81 53.60
CA LEU A 109 19.51 -25.94 55.03
C LEU A 109 18.24 -26.32 55.79
N ALA A 110 18.40 -27.07 56.88
CA ALA A 110 17.28 -27.44 57.74
C ALA A 110 16.92 -26.28 58.67
N VAL A 111 15.66 -25.87 58.66
CA VAL A 111 15.09 -24.85 59.56
C VAL A 111 14.03 -25.50 60.41
N ASP A 112 14.12 -25.34 61.73
CA ASP A 112 13.11 -25.83 62.65
C ASP A 112 11.82 -25.00 62.52
N ASP A 113 10.80 -25.59 61.91
CA ASP A 113 9.48 -25.00 61.75
C ASP A 113 8.56 -25.53 62.88
N ALA A 114 8.02 -24.61 63.68
CA ALA A 114 7.20 -24.94 64.84
C ALA A 114 5.88 -25.64 64.50
N VAL A 115 5.45 -25.65 63.23
CA VAL A 115 4.19 -26.24 62.75
C VAL A 115 4.44 -27.49 61.91
N ARG A 116 5.53 -27.53 61.14
CA ARG A 116 5.82 -28.60 60.16
C ARG A 116 6.97 -29.53 60.57
N GLY A 117 7.69 -29.22 61.65
CA GLY A 117 8.93 -29.89 62.01
C GLY A 117 10.11 -29.40 61.16
N SER A 118 11.32 -29.92 61.44
CA SER A 118 12.53 -29.50 60.74
C SER A 118 12.38 -29.66 59.21
N THR A 119 12.46 -28.54 58.48
CA THR A 119 12.14 -28.45 57.06
C THR A 119 13.33 -27.91 56.27
N ASN A 120 13.71 -28.59 55.18
CA ASN A 120 14.69 -28.09 54.22
C ASN A 120 13.98 -27.62 52.93
N TRP A 121 13.91 -26.31 52.76
CA TRP A 121 13.19 -25.68 51.64
C TRP A 121 13.86 -25.92 50.29
N GLY A 122 15.19 -25.94 50.24
CA GLY A 122 15.94 -26.19 49.00
C GLY A 122 15.64 -27.58 48.42
N THR A 123 15.55 -28.60 49.28
CA THR A 123 15.23 -29.98 48.87
C THR A 123 13.80 -30.09 48.33
N LEU A 124 12.84 -29.40 48.96
CA LEU A 124 11.45 -29.36 48.48
C LEU A 124 11.34 -28.66 47.12
N ILE A 125 12.05 -27.55 46.91
CA ILE A 125 12.07 -26.85 45.61
C ILE A 125 12.71 -27.72 44.53
N ALA A 126 13.81 -28.42 44.84
CA ALA A 126 14.43 -29.37 43.91
C ALA A 126 13.48 -30.51 43.51
N ASP A 127 12.75 -31.09 44.47
CA ASP A 127 11.72 -32.11 44.20
C ASP A 127 10.59 -31.56 43.31
N GLN A 128 10.03 -30.39 43.64
CA GLN A 128 8.98 -29.76 42.82
C GLN A 128 9.47 -29.36 41.42
N ARG A 129 10.75 -28.96 41.30
CA ARG A 129 11.39 -28.67 40.01
C ARG A 129 11.52 -29.92 39.15
N SER A 130 11.84 -31.07 39.75
CA SER A 130 11.82 -32.37 39.06
C SER A 130 10.42 -32.72 38.54
N LYS A 131 9.37 -32.25 39.23
CA LYS A 131 7.96 -32.39 38.84
C LYS A 131 7.49 -31.31 37.86
N GLY A 132 8.35 -30.36 37.49
CA GLY A 132 8.09 -29.36 36.46
C GLY A 132 7.47 -28.05 36.94
N ILE A 133 7.55 -27.72 38.23
CA ILE A 133 7.16 -26.37 38.70
C ILE A 133 7.96 -25.29 37.95
N GLY A 134 7.29 -24.21 37.55
CA GLY A 134 7.91 -23.13 36.79
C GLY A 134 8.23 -23.45 35.33
N LYS A 135 7.79 -24.59 34.76
CA LYS A 135 7.86 -24.79 33.31
C LYS A 135 6.96 -23.78 32.58
N PRO A 136 7.39 -23.22 31.43
CA PRO A 136 6.53 -22.35 30.63
C PRO A 136 5.25 -23.07 30.17
N VAL A 137 4.11 -22.42 30.31
CA VAL A 137 2.80 -22.89 29.86
C VAL A 137 2.33 -22.04 28.68
N VAL A 138 1.61 -22.65 27.74
CA VAL A 138 1.05 -21.92 26.60
C VAL A 138 -0.15 -21.10 27.07
N MET A 139 -0.09 -19.78 26.89
CA MET A 139 -1.24 -18.90 27.08
C MET A 139 -2.12 -18.86 25.84
N ALA A 140 -1.49 -18.78 24.67
CA ALA A 140 -2.15 -18.71 23.38
C ALA A 140 -1.24 -19.30 22.30
N ALA A 141 -1.84 -19.87 21.26
CA ALA A 141 -1.12 -20.35 20.11
C ALA A 141 -1.87 -20.00 18.82
N ALA A 142 -1.12 -19.73 17.77
CA ALA A 142 -1.61 -19.60 16.42
C ALA A 142 -0.75 -20.47 15.50
N HIS A 143 -1.40 -21.01 14.48
CA HIS A 143 -0.79 -21.86 13.47
C HIS A 143 -1.26 -21.36 12.10
N LEU A 144 -0.33 -21.20 11.19
CA LEU A 144 -0.59 -20.77 9.82
C LEU A 144 0.08 -21.75 8.87
N PHE A 145 -0.72 -22.37 8.01
CA PHE A 145 -0.25 -23.19 6.89
C PHE A 145 -0.29 -22.36 5.61
N MET A 146 0.79 -22.36 4.84
CA MET A 146 0.97 -21.60 3.61
C MET A 146 1.40 -22.57 2.50
N PRO A 147 0.46 -23.35 1.95
CA PRO A 147 0.77 -24.31 0.89
C PRO A 147 1.25 -23.56 -0.35
N ARG A 148 2.23 -24.16 -1.02
CA ARG A 148 2.76 -23.65 -2.27
C ARG A 148 2.52 -24.63 -3.39
N GLN A 149 2.21 -24.10 -4.56
CA GLN A 149 2.12 -24.86 -5.79
C GLN A 149 3.00 -24.20 -6.85
N PHE A 150 3.48 -25.03 -7.78
CA PHE A 150 4.41 -24.60 -8.82
C PHE A 150 3.79 -24.80 -10.19
N VAL A 151 3.93 -23.82 -11.08
CA VAL A 151 3.41 -23.86 -12.45
C VAL A 151 4.52 -23.52 -13.43
N ALA A 152 4.70 -24.33 -14.47
CA ALA A 152 5.65 -24.08 -15.55
C ALA A 152 5.09 -24.53 -16.90
N PRO A 153 5.44 -23.89 -18.03
CA PRO A 153 4.85 -24.24 -19.34
C PRO A 153 5.13 -25.69 -19.79
N ALA A 154 6.24 -26.25 -19.34
CA ALA A 154 6.65 -27.64 -19.58
C ALA A 154 6.21 -28.61 -18.48
N GLY A 155 5.43 -28.15 -17.50
CA GLY A 155 4.87 -28.95 -16.42
C GLY A 155 3.79 -29.93 -16.90
N THR A 156 3.18 -30.64 -15.96
CA THR A 156 2.07 -31.58 -16.20
C THR A 156 0.98 -31.35 -15.17
N ASP A 157 -0.27 -31.24 -15.61
CA ASP A 157 -1.43 -31.05 -14.75
C ASP A 157 -1.81 -32.37 -14.06
N SER A 158 -1.09 -32.69 -12.98
CA SER A 158 -1.29 -33.91 -12.20
C SER A 158 -0.95 -33.69 -10.72
N GLY A 159 -1.75 -34.26 -9.82
CA GLY A 159 -1.56 -34.11 -8.38
C GLY A 159 -1.90 -32.69 -7.90
N ASP A 160 -1.34 -32.28 -6.77
CA ASP A 160 -1.55 -30.95 -6.18
C ASP A 160 -0.50 -29.91 -6.60
N CYS A 161 0.51 -30.33 -7.37
CA CYS A 161 1.64 -29.51 -7.82
C CYS A 161 2.43 -28.83 -6.69
N SER A 162 2.47 -29.45 -5.51
CA SER A 162 3.26 -28.99 -4.37
C SER A 162 4.76 -29.29 -4.46
N GLU A 163 5.16 -30.09 -5.45
CA GLU A 163 6.56 -30.48 -5.68
C GLU A 163 7.22 -29.60 -6.75
N ALA A 164 8.32 -28.93 -6.38
CA ALA A 164 9.05 -28.01 -7.26
C ALA A 164 9.59 -28.66 -8.54
N THR A 165 9.87 -29.97 -8.50
CA THR A 165 10.36 -30.77 -9.64
C THR A 165 9.23 -31.31 -10.53
N ALA A 166 7.98 -31.21 -10.07
CA ALA A 166 6.79 -31.67 -10.80
C ALA A 166 5.71 -30.57 -10.82
N PRO A 167 6.00 -29.40 -11.44
CA PRO A 167 5.04 -28.31 -11.51
C PRO A 167 3.85 -28.67 -12.41
N CYS A 168 2.72 -28.06 -12.10
CA CYS A 168 1.56 -27.97 -12.98
C CYS A 168 1.94 -27.36 -14.33
N ARG A 169 1.21 -27.72 -15.38
CA ARG A 169 1.34 -27.08 -16.69
C ARG A 169 0.57 -25.75 -16.74
N THR A 170 -0.62 -25.72 -16.18
CA THR A 170 -1.56 -24.60 -16.30
C THR A 170 -1.81 -23.92 -14.95
N ILE A 171 -2.06 -22.62 -14.99
CA ILE A 171 -2.39 -21.83 -13.80
C ILE A 171 -3.78 -22.21 -13.29
N ASN A 172 -4.74 -22.42 -14.20
CA ASN A 172 -6.10 -22.82 -13.81
C ASN A 172 -6.13 -24.18 -13.10
N TYR A 173 -5.33 -25.16 -13.54
CA TYR A 173 -5.27 -26.43 -12.84
C TYR A 173 -4.70 -26.24 -11.42
N ALA A 174 -3.60 -25.49 -11.25
CA ALA A 174 -3.08 -25.18 -9.92
C ALA A 174 -4.13 -24.50 -9.02
N ILE A 175 -4.87 -23.50 -9.52
CA ILE A 175 -5.96 -22.84 -8.77
C ILE A 175 -7.05 -23.84 -8.34
N SER A 176 -7.39 -24.80 -9.20
CA SER A 176 -8.37 -25.84 -8.87
C SER A 176 -7.93 -26.69 -7.67
N GLN A 177 -6.62 -26.97 -7.57
CA GLN A 177 -6.02 -27.74 -6.49
C GLN A 177 -5.69 -26.90 -5.25
N GLY A 178 -5.48 -25.59 -5.41
CA GLY A 178 -5.08 -24.69 -4.33
C GLY A 178 -6.18 -24.48 -3.28
N ILE A 179 -5.79 -24.01 -2.10
CA ILE A 179 -6.67 -23.66 -0.99
C ILE A 179 -6.54 -22.19 -0.63
N ASP A 180 -7.52 -21.64 0.09
CA ASP A 180 -7.47 -20.26 0.57
C ASP A 180 -6.22 -20.00 1.43
N GLY A 181 -5.60 -18.84 1.22
CA GLY A 181 -4.33 -18.47 1.85
C GLY A 181 -3.08 -19.08 1.19
N GLY A 182 -3.23 -19.94 0.19
CA GLY A 182 -2.12 -20.54 -0.55
C GLY A 182 -1.40 -19.58 -1.51
N GLU A 183 -0.21 -20.00 -1.95
CA GLU A 183 0.60 -19.31 -2.96
C GLU A 183 0.80 -20.21 -4.19
N ILE A 184 0.59 -19.68 -5.38
CA ILE A 184 1.00 -20.31 -6.63
C ILE A 184 2.18 -19.54 -7.22
N ARG A 185 3.31 -20.21 -7.37
CA ARG A 185 4.53 -19.70 -7.98
C ARG A 185 4.58 -20.12 -9.44
N VAL A 186 4.74 -19.15 -10.34
CA VAL A 186 4.66 -19.36 -11.79
C VAL A 186 6.00 -19.05 -12.43
N ALA A 187 6.53 -20.01 -13.19
CA ALA A 187 7.77 -19.84 -13.92
C ALA A 187 7.58 -18.86 -15.10
N ALA A 188 8.70 -18.39 -15.65
CA ALA A 188 8.72 -17.63 -16.89
C ALA A 188 8.03 -18.41 -18.03
N GLY A 189 7.26 -17.70 -18.84
CA GLY A 189 6.51 -18.29 -19.93
C GLY A 189 5.33 -17.45 -20.37
N ILE A 190 4.69 -17.88 -21.46
CA ILE A 190 3.47 -17.29 -21.99
C ILE A 190 2.31 -18.24 -21.69
N TYR A 191 1.35 -17.75 -20.91
CA TYR A 191 0.15 -18.46 -20.49
C TYR A 191 -1.05 -17.86 -21.20
N ARG A 192 -1.73 -18.69 -22.00
CA ARG A 192 -2.92 -18.34 -22.77
C ARG A 192 -4.12 -18.99 -22.13
N GLU A 193 -4.48 -18.46 -20.97
CA GLU A 193 -5.51 -18.99 -20.11
C GLU A 193 -6.44 -17.86 -19.66
N LEU A 194 -7.73 -18.15 -19.61
CA LEU A 194 -8.69 -17.30 -18.94
C LEU A 194 -8.68 -17.68 -17.45
N ILE A 195 -8.07 -16.85 -16.62
CA ILE A 195 -7.85 -17.14 -15.20
C ILE A 195 -8.95 -16.48 -14.36
N GLN A 196 -9.61 -17.28 -13.52
CA GLN A 196 -10.64 -16.83 -12.57
C GLN A 196 -10.20 -17.18 -11.14
N LEU A 197 -9.91 -16.15 -10.34
CA LEU A 197 -9.56 -16.31 -8.93
C LEU A 197 -10.79 -16.12 -8.05
N SER A 198 -11.42 -17.25 -7.70
CA SER A 198 -12.54 -17.32 -6.74
C SER A 198 -12.13 -17.79 -5.34
N LYS A 199 -10.83 -18.05 -5.14
CA LYS A 199 -10.21 -18.40 -3.86
C LYS A 199 -9.21 -17.32 -3.46
N ALA A 200 -8.97 -17.15 -2.17
CA ALA A 200 -8.03 -16.18 -1.62
C ALA A 200 -6.56 -16.65 -1.80
N ILE A 201 -6.14 -16.84 -3.05
CA ILE A 201 -4.83 -17.37 -3.42
C ILE A 201 -3.93 -16.24 -3.93
N SER A 202 -2.67 -16.27 -3.53
CA SER A 202 -1.65 -15.37 -4.07
C SER A 202 -1.01 -15.96 -5.33
N LEU A 203 -0.92 -15.21 -6.41
CA LEU A 203 -0.17 -15.58 -7.62
C LEU A 203 1.11 -14.76 -7.71
N THR A 204 2.25 -15.42 -7.89
CA THR A 204 3.54 -14.76 -8.09
C THR A 204 4.28 -15.33 -9.30
N GLY A 205 4.54 -14.50 -10.31
CA GLY A 205 5.39 -14.79 -11.46
C GLY A 205 6.85 -14.42 -11.23
N GLY A 206 7.70 -14.63 -12.24
CA GLY A 206 9.13 -14.29 -12.18
C GLY A 206 10.07 -15.44 -11.80
N TYR A 207 9.57 -16.67 -11.68
CA TYR A 207 10.38 -17.82 -11.27
C TYR A 207 10.98 -18.58 -12.46
N THR A 208 11.86 -19.52 -12.17
CA THR A 208 12.29 -20.55 -13.12
C THR A 208 12.13 -21.92 -12.49
N THR A 209 12.17 -22.99 -13.31
CA THR A 209 12.13 -24.37 -12.80
C THR A 209 13.34 -24.76 -11.95
N THR A 210 14.37 -23.91 -11.89
CA THR A 210 15.58 -24.11 -11.07
C THR A 210 15.67 -23.14 -9.89
N ASN A 211 14.85 -22.08 -9.87
CA ASN A 211 14.78 -21.12 -8.78
C ASN A 211 13.33 -20.71 -8.52
N TRP A 212 12.75 -21.33 -7.50
CA TRP A 212 11.42 -21.03 -6.98
C TRP A 212 11.46 -20.15 -5.73
N LEU A 213 12.62 -19.67 -5.31
CA LEU A 213 12.82 -18.94 -4.05
C LEU A 213 12.73 -17.43 -4.24
N THR A 214 13.41 -16.94 -5.28
CA THR A 214 13.57 -15.51 -5.52
C THR A 214 13.13 -15.21 -6.95
N PRO A 215 12.00 -14.52 -7.13
CA PRO A 215 11.54 -14.14 -8.46
C PRO A 215 12.42 -13.02 -9.03
N ASP A 216 12.61 -13.04 -10.34
CA ASP A 216 13.20 -11.95 -11.11
C ASP A 216 12.25 -11.60 -12.27
N TRP A 217 11.49 -10.52 -12.10
CA TRP A 217 10.44 -10.14 -13.05
C TRP A 217 10.97 -9.58 -14.37
N VAL A 218 12.25 -9.19 -14.41
CA VAL A 218 12.89 -8.66 -15.61
C VAL A 218 13.52 -9.78 -16.41
N ALA A 219 14.29 -10.65 -15.76
CA ALA A 219 14.97 -11.77 -16.43
C ALA A 219 14.01 -12.92 -16.78
N ASN A 220 12.96 -13.14 -15.97
CA ASN A 220 12.08 -14.31 -16.07
C ASN A 220 10.60 -13.89 -16.25
N PRO A 221 10.25 -13.20 -17.35
CA PRO A 221 8.89 -12.66 -17.52
C PRO A 221 7.83 -13.78 -17.56
N THR A 222 6.79 -13.62 -16.73
CA THR A 222 5.58 -14.45 -16.76
C THR A 222 4.46 -13.64 -17.40
N VAL A 223 3.97 -14.09 -18.57
CA VAL A 223 3.03 -13.34 -19.41
C VAL A 223 1.67 -14.03 -19.42
N LEU A 224 0.61 -13.31 -19.08
CA LEU A 224 -0.78 -13.68 -19.30
C LEU A 224 -1.25 -13.00 -20.58
N ASP A 225 -1.51 -13.78 -21.63
CA ASP A 225 -1.79 -13.27 -22.98
C ASP A 225 -3.24 -13.58 -23.40
N GLY A 226 -4.05 -12.53 -23.55
CA GLY A 226 -5.48 -12.62 -23.86
C GLY A 226 -5.79 -12.83 -25.35
N GLN A 227 -4.75 -12.82 -26.20
CA GLN A 227 -4.84 -13.09 -27.64
C GLN A 227 -5.88 -12.23 -28.38
N ASP A 228 -6.07 -11.00 -27.93
CA ASP A 228 -7.08 -10.05 -28.40
C ASP A 228 -8.52 -10.60 -28.38
N SER A 229 -8.78 -11.61 -27.54
CA SER A 229 -10.01 -12.40 -27.59
C SER A 229 -10.73 -12.54 -26.24
N TYR A 230 -10.01 -12.47 -25.12
CA TYR A 230 -10.59 -12.57 -23.78
C TYR A 230 -9.78 -11.76 -22.76
N ARG A 231 -10.35 -11.57 -21.58
CA ARG A 231 -9.65 -11.02 -20.41
C ARG A 231 -8.77 -12.07 -19.74
N PRO A 232 -7.44 -11.89 -19.65
CA PRO A 232 -6.56 -12.90 -19.07
C PRO A 232 -6.81 -13.20 -17.59
N LEU A 233 -7.14 -12.18 -16.77
CA LEU A 233 -7.25 -12.33 -15.32
C LEU A 233 -8.49 -11.66 -14.75
N THR A 234 -9.21 -12.40 -13.91
CA THR A 234 -10.36 -11.90 -13.13
C THR A 234 -10.23 -12.33 -11.67
N ILE A 235 -10.45 -11.38 -10.75
CA ILE A 235 -10.40 -11.58 -9.29
C ILE A 235 -11.80 -11.41 -8.70
N ARG A 236 -12.30 -12.45 -8.04
CA ARG A 236 -13.61 -12.54 -7.37
C ARG A 236 -13.51 -13.10 -5.94
N ALA A 237 -12.35 -12.96 -5.33
CA ALA A 237 -12.11 -13.37 -3.95
C ALA A 237 -11.38 -12.27 -3.19
N ASP A 238 -11.73 -12.14 -1.92
CA ASP A 238 -11.10 -11.20 -1.01
C ASP A 238 -9.67 -11.59 -0.66
N GLY A 239 -8.81 -10.60 -0.45
CA GLY A 239 -7.44 -10.81 0.04
C GLY A 239 -6.45 -11.35 -0.99
N VAL A 240 -6.84 -11.44 -2.27
CA VAL A 240 -5.96 -11.91 -3.36
C VAL A 240 -4.78 -10.96 -3.56
N GLN A 241 -3.61 -11.55 -3.80
CA GLN A 241 -2.38 -10.84 -4.15
C GLN A 241 -1.85 -11.32 -5.49
N ILE A 242 -1.59 -10.40 -6.42
CA ILE A 242 -1.00 -10.69 -7.73
C ILE A 242 0.33 -9.98 -7.82
N ASN A 243 1.37 -10.72 -8.22
CA ASN A 243 2.73 -10.22 -8.23
C ASN A 243 3.52 -10.68 -9.46
N GLY A 244 4.17 -9.79 -10.20
CA GLY A 244 5.19 -10.17 -11.17
C GLY A 244 4.68 -10.71 -12.51
N PHE A 245 3.56 -10.19 -13.02
CA PHE A 245 2.99 -10.61 -14.31
C PHE A 245 2.95 -9.46 -15.33
N VAL A 246 3.20 -9.81 -16.58
CA VAL A 246 2.79 -9.00 -17.74
C VAL A 246 1.42 -9.50 -18.19
N ILE A 247 0.43 -8.62 -18.26
CA ILE A 247 -0.93 -8.93 -18.71
C ILE A 247 -1.20 -8.13 -19.97
N ARG A 248 -1.42 -8.82 -21.08
CA ARG A 248 -1.50 -8.16 -22.39
C ARG A 248 -2.53 -8.74 -23.34
N ASN A 249 -2.81 -7.97 -24.38
CA ASN A 249 -3.68 -8.35 -25.50
C ASN A 249 -5.04 -8.86 -25.00
N GLY A 250 -5.55 -8.30 -23.91
CA GLY A 250 -6.85 -8.65 -23.37
C GLY A 250 -7.98 -7.94 -24.11
N ASN A 251 -9.07 -8.64 -24.40
CA ASN A 251 -10.24 -8.07 -25.11
C ASN A 251 -11.57 -8.66 -24.62
N THR A 252 -12.52 -7.80 -24.24
CA THR A 252 -13.84 -8.22 -23.69
C THR A 252 -15.04 -7.82 -24.56
N SER A 253 -14.85 -7.68 -25.87
CA SER A 253 -15.88 -7.13 -26.77
C SER A 253 -17.19 -7.95 -26.90
N GLY A 254 -17.20 -9.22 -26.46
CA GLY A 254 -18.38 -10.10 -26.50
C GLY A 254 -19.25 -10.12 -25.23
N SER A 255 -18.74 -9.68 -24.07
CA SER A 255 -19.44 -9.71 -22.76
C SER A 255 -18.65 -8.90 -21.72
N ASP A 256 -19.32 -8.29 -20.73
CA ASP A 256 -18.71 -7.56 -19.59
C ASP A 256 -17.49 -6.71 -19.99
N ARG A 257 -17.78 -5.52 -20.55
CA ARG A 257 -16.86 -4.52 -21.14
C ARG A 257 -15.96 -3.81 -20.10
N TYR A 258 -15.45 -4.59 -19.16
CA TYR A 258 -14.70 -4.18 -17.99
C TYR A 258 -13.31 -4.81 -18.02
N GLY A 259 -12.26 -4.01 -17.82
CA GLY A 259 -10.95 -4.51 -17.43
C GLY A 259 -10.30 -5.36 -18.53
N GLY A 260 -9.98 -4.80 -19.69
CA GLY A 260 -9.49 -5.58 -20.83
C GLY A 260 -8.38 -6.59 -20.44
N GLY A 261 -7.43 -6.15 -19.63
CA GLY A 261 -6.39 -7.02 -19.05
C GLY A 261 -6.81 -7.69 -17.74
N LEU A 262 -7.25 -6.89 -16.78
CA LEU A 262 -7.56 -7.32 -15.42
C LEU A 262 -8.89 -6.73 -14.94
N TYR A 263 -9.77 -7.59 -14.43
CA TYR A 263 -10.97 -7.19 -13.70
C TYR A 263 -10.90 -7.67 -12.25
N ILE A 264 -11.24 -6.78 -11.32
CA ILE A 264 -11.41 -7.09 -9.91
C ILE A 264 -12.82 -6.69 -9.55
N GLY A 265 -13.57 -7.58 -8.90
CA GLY A 265 -14.74 -7.13 -8.15
C GLY A 265 -16.05 -7.84 -8.43
N GLY A 266 -17.10 -7.14 -8.00
CA GLY A 266 -18.42 -7.65 -7.63
C GLY A 266 -18.76 -7.10 -6.24
N ALA A 267 -19.95 -6.53 -6.06
CA ALA A 267 -20.35 -6.00 -4.75
C ALA A 267 -20.46 -7.15 -3.73
N ASN A 268 -19.84 -6.97 -2.56
CA ASN A 268 -19.69 -8.00 -1.52
C ASN A 268 -18.82 -9.22 -1.93
N GLU A 269 -18.06 -9.14 -3.03
CA GLU A 269 -17.11 -10.20 -3.43
C GLU A 269 -15.67 -9.87 -3.04
N VAL A 270 -15.25 -8.62 -3.23
CA VAL A 270 -13.85 -8.20 -3.02
C VAL A 270 -13.80 -6.88 -2.27
N ASP A 271 -13.25 -6.92 -1.06
CA ASP A 271 -12.98 -5.75 -0.23
C ASP A 271 -11.49 -5.38 -0.26
N ARG A 272 -10.60 -6.34 -0.50
CA ARG A 272 -9.15 -6.20 -0.44
C ARG A 272 -8.47 -6.90 -1.61
N ALA A 273 -7.63 -6.17 -2.32
CA ALA A 273 -6.76 -6.73 -3.36
C ALA A 273 -5.41 -6.00 -3.38
N THR A 274 -4.35 -6.74 -3.67
CA THR A 274 -2.99 -6.19 -3.78
C THR A 274 -2.35 -6.58 -5.10
N LEU A 275 -1.91 -5.58 -5.86
CA LEU A 275 -1.27 -5.74 -7.17
C LEU A 275 0.16 -5.21 -7.08
N ARG A 276 1.15 -6.05 -7.38
CA ARG A 276 2.57 -5.69 -7.29
C ARG A 276 3.35 -6.07 -8.54
N ASN A 277 4.33 -5.27 -8.93
CA ASN A 277 5.27 -5.62 -10.02
C ASN A 277 4.55 -6.08 -11.29
N LEU A 278 3.45 -5.40 -11.65
CA LEU A 278 2.62 -5.77 -12.80
C LEU A 278 2.88 -4.85 -13.98
N ARG A 279 2.74 -5.39 -15.18
CA ARG A 279 2.68 -4.61 -16.41
C ARG A 279 1.40 -4.95 -17.17
N LEU A 280 0.46 -4.00 -17.22
CA LEU A 280 -0.78 -4.12 -17.99
C LEU A 280 -0.57 -3.38 -19.31
N GLU A 281 -0.47 -4.10 -20.43
CA GLU A 281 -0.15 -3.49 -21.73
C GLU A 281 -1.05 -3.92 -22.88
N ASN A 282 -1.35 -3.00 -23.80
CA ASN A 282 -2.08 -3.29 -25.04
C ASN A 282 -3.42 -4.02 -24.83
N ASN A 283 -4.12 -3.73 -23.73
CA ASN A 283 -5.42 -4.32 -23.46
C ASN A 283 -6.54 -3.38 -23.91
N VAL A 284 -7.66 -3.96 -24.35
CA VAL A 284 -8.83 -3.24 -24.83
C VAL A 284 -10.08 -3.77 -24.12
N ALA A 285 -10.76 -2.95 -23.31
CA ALA A 285 -11.98 -3.44 -22.63
C ALA A 285 -13.17 -3.64 -23.60
N SER A 286 -13.21 -2.92 -24.73
CA SER A 286 -14.29 -3.08 -25.72
C SER A 286 -13.88 -2.57 -27.09
N THR A 287 -14.28 -3.25 -28.17
CA THR A 287 -14.07 -2.79 -29.55
C THR A 287 -15.34 -2.34 -30.25
N VAL A 288 -16.50 -2.45 -29.60
CA VAL A 288 -17.81 -2.24 -30.24
C VAL A 288 -18.53 -0.97 -29.76
N GLU A 289 -18.48 -0.64 -28.46
CA GLU A 289 -19.28 0.45 -27.88
C GLU A 289 -18.53 1.15 -26.74
N ASN A 290 -19.10 1.26 -25.54
CA ASN A 290 -18.42 1.77 -24.36
C ASN A 290 -17.46 0.72 -23.80
N GLY A 291 -16.55 1.15 -22.94
CA GLY A 291 -15.68 0.24 -22.21
C GLY A 291 -15.05 0.95 -21.03
N GLU A 292 -14.61 0.14 -20.07
CA GLU A 292 -14.25 0.60 -18.74
C GLU A 292 -12.97 -0.08 -18.27
N GLY A 293 -11.95 0.70 -17.93
CA GLY A 293 -10.68 0.19 -17.43
C GLY A 293 -9.95 -0.63 -18.50
N GLY A 294 -9.28 0.01 -19.47
CA GLY A 294 -8.62 -0.73 -20.55
C GLY A 294 -7.61 -1.76 -20.05
N GLY A 295 -6.72 -1.36 -19.15
CA GLY A 295 -5.79 -2.25 -18.46
C GLY A 295 -6.43 -2.91 -17.23
N LEU A 296 -6.98 -2.09 -16.33
CA LEU A 296 -7.56 -2.52 -15.05
C LEU A 296 -8.95 -1.88 -14.85
N MET A 297 -9.93 -2.71 -14.52
CA MET A 297 -11.19 -2.29 -13.90
C MET A 297 -11.33 -2.92 -12.52
N ALA A 298 -11.49 -2.12 -11.47
CA ALA A 298 -11.74 -2.58 -10.11
C ALA A 298 -13.08 -2.06 -9.58
N ALA A 299 -14.04 -2.96 -9.37
CA ALA A 299 -15.36 -2.70 -8.80
C ALA A 299 -15.46 -3.32 -7.40
N MET A 300 -14.92 -2.63 -6.39
CA MET A 300 -14.68 -3.20 -5.05
C MET A 300 -15.55 -2.53 -3.97
N GLY A 301 -15.92 -3.30 -2.95
CA GLY A 301 -16.65 -2.80 -1.79
C GLY A 301 -17.87 -3.63 -1.42
N ASN A 302 -18.46 -3.25 -0.28
CA ASN A 302 -19.52 -3.99 0.38
C ASN A 302 -20.63 -3.06 0.91
N THR A 303 -21.72 -3.66 1.38
CA THR A 303 -22.86 -2.97 2.00
C THR A 303 -22.79 -2.89 3.53
N PHE A 304 -21.71 -3.39 4.15
CA PHE A 304 -21.51 -3.50 5.59
C PHE A 304 -20.70 -2.33 6.20
N GLN A 305 -20.37 -1.31 5.40
CA GLN A 305 -19.58 -0.14 5.81
C GLN A 305 -18.17 -0.48 6.33
N LEU A 306 -17.63 -1.63 5.94
CA LEU A 306 -16.26 -2.03 6.26
C LEU A 306 -15.31 -1.50 5.18
N PRO A 307 -14.33 -0.61 5.48
CA PRO A 307 -13.51 0.01 4.44
C PRO A 307 -12.83 -0.98 3.50
N ALA A 308 -13.10 -0.84 2.20
CA ALA A 308 -12.43 -1.59 1.16
C ALA A 308 -11.06 -0.95 0.87
N ARG A 309 -10.08 -1.76 0.45
CA ARG A 309 -8.72 -1.31 0.14
C ARG A 309 -8.13 -1.98 -1.10
N LEU A 310 -7.72 -1.16 -2.06
CA LEU A 310 -6.92 -1.57 -3.21
C LEU A 310 -5.50 -1.01 -3.08
N THR A 311 -4.49 -1.86 -3.25
CA THR A 311 -3.08 -1.43 -3.22
C THR A 311 -2.37 -1.81 -4.52
N LEU A 312 -1.77 -0.81 -5.18
CA LEU A 312 -0.92 -0.96 -6.37
C LEU A 312 0.50 -0.50 -6.02
N SER A 313 1.50 -1.37 -6.23
CA SER A 313 2.90 -1.01 -6.01
C SER A 313 3.79 -1.49 -7.14
N ASN A 314 4.62 -0.61 -7.72
CA ASN A 314 5.46 -0.94 -8.87
C ASN A 314 4.63 -1.51 -10.05
N VAL A 315 3.60 -0.78 -10.46
CA VAL A 315 2.68 -1.20 -11.52
C VAL A 315 2.81 -0.27 -12.72
N THR A 316 3.00 -0.84 -13.90
CA THR A 316 2.99 -0.10 -15.17
C THR A 316 1.72 -0.41 -15.94
N VAL A 317 0.97 0.61 -16.33
CA VAL A 317 -0.25 0.50 -17.15
C VAL A 317 -0.03 1.32 -18.41
N ILE A 318 0.17 0.66 -19.54
CA ILE A 318 0.65 1.30 -20.76
C ILE A 318 -0.10 0.89 -22.02
N ASP A 319 -0.41 1.88 -22.87
CA ASP A 319 -1.02 1.68 -24.19
C ASP A 319 -2.34 0.87 -24.17
N ASN A 320 -3.09 0.96 -23.07
CA ASN A 320 -4.39 0.32 -22.95
C ASN A 320 -5.50 1.24 -23.45
N ARG A 321 -6.63 0.64 -23.83
CA ARG A 321 -7.82 1.36 -24.30
C ARG A 321 -9.06 0.88 -23.56
N ALA A 322 -9.85 1.79 -23.00
CA ALA A 322 -11.14 1.38 -22.46
C ALA A 322 -12.06 0.98 -23.61
N THR A 323 -12.08 1.75 -24.70
CA THR A 323 -12.78 1.32 -25.92
C THR A 323 -12.13 1.77 -27.22
N THR A 324 -12.27 0.95 -28.27
CA THR A 324 -12.07 1.35 -29.68
C THR A 324 -13.38 1.51 -30.45
N GLY A 325 -14.52 1.39 -29.77
CA GLY A 325 -15.84 1.64 -30.35
C GLY A 325 -16.17 3.13 -30.48
N ASN A 326 -17.41 3.41 -30.84
CA ASN A 326 -17.93 4.75 -31.12
C ASN A 326 -18.58 5.43 -29.90
N LEU A 327 -18.48 4.88 -28.69
CA LEU A 327 -19.03 5.54 -27.49
C LEU A 327 -17.91 6.00 -26.57
N GLY A 328 -18.29 6.79 -25.56
CA GLY A 328 -17.37 7.21 -24.50
C GLY A 328 -16.81 6.01 -23.72
N GLY A 329 -15.54 6.11 -23.33
CA GLY A 329 -14.91 5.16 -22.43
C GLY A 329 -14.51 5.81 -21.11
N THR A 330 -14.30 4.99 -20.08
CA THR A 330 -13.87 5.45 -18.76
C THR A 330 -12.62 4.71 -18.31
N GLY A 331 -11.59 5.44 -17.88
CA GLY A 331 -10.36 4.83 -17.38
C GLY A 331 -9.59 4.09 -18.48
N GLY A 332 -8.96 4.82 -19.40
CA GLY A 332 -8.21 4.21 -20.51
C GLY A 332 -7.17 3.20 -20.03
N GLY A 333 -6.42 3.56 -18.98
CA GLY A 333 -5.54 2.65 -18.29
C GLY A 333 -6.27 1.93 -17.16
N ILE A 334 -6.75 2.71 -16.18
CA ILE A 334 -7.30 2.22 -14.91
C ILE A 334 -8.67 2.85 -14.67
N TYR A 335 -9.67 2.05 -14.32
CA TYR A 335 -10.89 2.52 -13.68
C TYR A 335 -11.06 1.82 -12.33
N ILE A 336 -11.22 2.60 -11.26
CA ILE A 336 -11.52 2.09 -9.92
C ILE A 336 -12.84 2.68 -9.45
N GLN A 337 -13.76 1.81 -9.12
CA GLN A 337 -15.11 2.13 -8.68
C GLN A 337 -15.41 1.42 -7.35
N ALA A 338 -15.80 2.20 -6.36
CA ALA A 338 -16.42 1.72 -5.15
C ALA A 338 -17.84 1.23 -5.47
N VAL A 339 -18.16 0.02 -5.06
CA VAL A 339 -19.51 -0.56 -5.18
C VAL A 339 -20.11 -0.82 -3.79
N GLY A 340 -21.44 -0.83 -3.71
CA GLY A 340 -22.15 -0.90 -2.42
C GLY A 340 -22.22 0.46 -1.73
N THR A 341 -22.02 0.49 -0.40
CA THR A 341 -22.13 1.71 0.43
C THR A 341 -20.83 2.07 1.14
N THR A 342 -19.77 1.31 0.91
CA THR A 342 -18.49 1.44 1.59
C THR A 342 -17.54 2.42 0.88
N PRO A 343 -16.78 3.24 1.62
CA PRO A 343 -15.67 4.02 1.05
C PRO A 343 -14.51 3.14 0.60
N LEU A 344 -14.02 3.34 -0.62
CA LEU A 344 -12.86 2.62 -1.15
C LEU A 344 -11.56 3.41 -0.94
N GLN A 345 -10.61 2.80 -0.23
CA GLN A 345 -9.26 3.32 -0.04
C GLN A 345 -8.33 2.78 -1.12
N VAL A 346 -7.66 3.66 -1.87
CA VAL A 346 -6.75 3.28 -2.94
C VAL A 346 -5.36 3.81 -2.63
N GLU A 347 -4.37 2.92 -2.58
CA GLU A 347 -2.98 3.27 -2.36
C GLU A 347 -2.17 2.90 -3.60
N MET A 348 -1.55 3.89 -4.25
CA MET A 348 -0.70 3.72 -5.41
C MET A 348 0.71 4.22 -5.11
N PHE A 349 1.71 3.37 -5.29
CA PHE A 349 3.11 3.69 -5.03
C PHE A 349 4.00 3.21 -6.17
N HIS A 350 4.84 4.08 -6.76
CA HIS A 350 5.62 3.73 -7.95
C HIS A 350 4.75 3.17 -9.08
N VAL A 351 3.67 3.88 -9.42
CA VAL A 351 2.80 3.51 -10.53
C VAL A 351 3.10 4.38 -11.74
N THR A 352 3.26 3.76 -12.91
CA THR A 352 3.37 4.46 -14.19
C THR A 352 2.14 4.20 -15.03
N VAL A 353 1.38 5.23 -15.37
CA VAL A 353 0.21 5.15 -16.25
C VAL A 353 0.50 5.97 -17.50
N GLN A 354 0.75 5.31 -18.62
CA GLN A 354 1.28 5.94 -19.82
C GLN A 354 0.55 5.58 -21.12
N GLY A 355 0.31 6.57 -21.99
CA GLY A 355 -0.14 6.29 -23.37
C GLY A 355 -1.54 5.65 -23.47
N ASN A 356 -2.29 5.61 -22.37
CA ASN A 356 -3.59 4.96 -22.35
C ASN A 356 -4.68 5.87 -22.92
N ARG A 357 -5.76 5.29 -23.42
CA ARG A 357 -6.87 6.02 -24.03
C ARG A 357 -8.24 5.57 -23.54
N ALA A 358 -9.06 6.48 -23.05
CA ALA A 358 -10.39 6.10 -22.56
C ALA A 358 -11.33 5.77 -23.73
N GLY A 359 -11.56 6.68 -24.68
CA GLY A 359 -12.42 6.39 -25.83
C GLY A 359 -11.98 7.06 -27.12
N ASN A 360 -12.76 6.83 -28.17
CA ASN A 360 -12.60 7.52 -29.45
C ASN A 360 -13.38 8.84 -29.49
N GLU A 361 -14.59 8.84 -28.91
CA GLU A 361 -15.56 9.92 -29.03
C GLU A 361 -15.69 10.79 -27.77
N PHE A 362 -16.41 11.90 -27.95
CA PHE A 362 -16.75 12.91 -26.96
C PHE A 362 -17.63 12.29 -25.85
N SER A 363 -17.38 12.64 -24.58
CA SER A 363 -17.95 12.06 -23.32
C SER A 363 -17.10 10.98 -22.63
N SER A 364 -15.81 10.87 -22.97
CA SER A 364 -14.89 9.93 -22.32
C SER A 364 -14.21 10.53 -21.08
N SER A 365 -13.93 9.72 -20.06
CA SER A 365 -13.39 10.21 -18.77
C SER A 365 -12.15 9.44 -18.31
N GLY A 366 -11.14 10.13 -17.79
CA GLY A 366 -9.96 9.50 -17.19
C GLY A 366 -9.12 8.75 -18.21
N GLY A 367 -8.41 9.46 -19.09
CA GLY A 367 -7.55 8.84 -20.10
C GLY A 367 -6.55 7.87 -19.49
N GLY A 368 -5.87 8.29 -18.42
CA GLY A 368 -5.02 7.43 -17.60
C GLY A 368 -5.83 6.69 -16.55
N ILE A 369 -6.37 7.43 -15.59
CA ILE A 369 -7.04 6.90 -14.39
C ILE A 369 -8.42 7.55 -14.23
N ALA A 370 -9.44 6.73 -14.01
CA ALA A 370 -10.74 7.14 -13.49
C ALA A 370 -10.96 6.58 -12.09
N LEU A 371 -11.52 7.36 -11.18
CA LEU A 371 -11.76 7.02 -9.78
C LEU A 371 -13.18 7.41 -9.38
N SER A 372 -13.92 6.49 -8.76
CA SER A 372 -15.19 6.73 -8.09
C SER A 372 -15.16 6.05 -6.72
N LEU A 373 -15.02 6.80 -5.63
CA LEU A 373 -14.53 6.21 -4.36
C LEU A 373 -15.56 6.15 -3.23
N ASN A 374 -16.78 6.61 -3.46
CA ASN A 374 -17.85 6.66 -2.47
C ASN A 374 -17.42 7.29 -1.13
N GLY A 375 -16.85 8.50 -1.20
CA GLY A 375 -16.30 9.22 -0.04
C GLY A 375 -14.95 8.67 0.45
N GLY A 376 -14.41 7.64 -0.21
CA GLY A 376 -13.07 7.09 0.04
C GLY A 376 -11.95 8.03 -0.41
N ARG A 377 -10.71 7.52 -0.39
CA ARG A 377 -9.51 8.30 -0.69
C ARG A 377 -8.59 7.52 -1.60
N ALA A 378 -8.05 8.19 -2.60
CA ALA A 378 -6.89 7.72 -3.35
C ALA A 378 -5.64 8.49 -2.92
N THR A 379 -4.58 7.76 -2.58
CA THR A 379 -3.25 8.28 -2.29
C THR A 379 -2.31 7.78 -3.38
N ILE A 380 -1.71 8.68 -4.15
CA ILE A 380 -0.79 8.36 -5.25
C ILE A 380 0.57 8.96 -4.95
N ARG A 381 1.59 8.12 -4.87
CA ARG A 381 2.94 8.49 -4.42
C ARG A 381 4.01 8.02 -5.38
N GLN A 382 5.06 8.81 -5.58
CA GLN A 382 6.23 8.46 -6.41
C GLN A 382 5.82 7.92 -7.79
N SER A 383 4.86 8.55 -8.46
CA SER A 383 4.18 7.98 -9.64
C SER A 383 4.25 8.89 -10.87
N ARG A 384 4.09 8.30 -12.05
CA ARG A 384 4.14 8.96 -13.36
C ARG A 384 2.82 8.75 -14.10
N ILE A 385 2.20 9.82 -14.56
CA ILE A 385 0.95 9.80 -15.34
C ILE A 385 1.20 10.59 -16.62
N LEU A 386 1.47 9.88 -17.70
CA LEU A 386 2.12 10.44 -18.88
C LEU A 386 1.33 10.18 -20.17
N ASN A 387 1.18 11.19 -21.02
CA ASN A 387 0.71 11.01 -22.40
C ASN A 387 -0.62 10.24 -22.54
N ASN A 388 -1.49 10.29 -21.53
CA ASN A 388 -2.78 9.63 -21.57
C ASN A 388 -3.81 10.49 -22.28
N GLN A 389 -4.79 9.85 -22.91
CA GLN A 389 -5.79 10.50 -23.74
C GLN A 389 -7.23 10.17 -23.32
N ALA A 390 -8.03 11.16 -22.94
CA ALA A 390 -9.45 10.90 -22.66
C ALA A 390 -10.23 10.52 -23.94
N ALA A 391 -10.11 11.33 -24.99
CA ALA A 391 -10.76 11.11 -26.30
C ALA A 391 -9.86 11.60 -27.43
N ALA A 392 -10.07 11.13 -28.66
CA ALA A 392 -9.20 11.48 -29.78
C ALA A 392 -9.79 12.33 -30.89
N ILE A 393 -11.12 12.34 -31.06
CA ILE A 393 -11.76 13.16 -32.09
C ILE A 393 -12.92 13.97 -31.51
N ASN A 394 -13.09 15.19 -32.04
CA ASN A 394 -14.18 16.10 -31.74
C ASN A 394 -15.40 15.76 -32.59
N THR A 395 -16.45 15.24 -31.96
CA THR A 395 -17.76 15.09 -32.60
C THR A 395 -18.75 16.04 -31.94
N MET A 396 -19.56 16.72 -32.75
CA MET A 396 -20.53 17.75 -32.33
C MET A 396 -21.72 17.20 -31.50
N LEU A 397 -21.78 15.89 -31.25
CA LEU A 397 -22.98 15.20 -30.76
C LEU A 397 -22.87 14.63 -29.32
N GLY A 398 -21.76 14.84 -28.61
CA GLY A 398 -21.56 14.36 -27.22
C GLY A 398 -21.43 15.48 -26.17
N GLY A 399 -21.28 15.11 -24.90
CA GLY A 399 -20.87 16.02 -23.81
C GLY A 399 -19.34 16.08 -23.63
N PRO A 400 -18.79 17.03 -22.85
CA PRO A 400 -17.35 17.18 -22.69
C PRO A 400 -16.70 15.93 -22.09
N SER A 401 -15.65 15.41 -22.75
CA SER A 401 -14.71 14.43 -22.14
C SER A 401 -14.09 15.00 -20.86
N ARG A 402 -13.46 14.25 -19.94
CA ARG A 402 -12.94 14.79 -18.65
C ARG A 402 -11.64 14.09 -18.23
N GLY A 403 -10.70 14.82 -17.63
CA GLY A 403 -9.46 14.27 -17.04
C GLY A 403 -8.60 13.45 -17.99
N GLY A 404 -7.70 14.08 -18.75
CA GLY A 404 -6.75 13.36 -19.61
C GLY A 404 -5.83 12.44 -18.81
N GLY A 405 -5.30 12.93 -17.70
CA GLY A 405 -4.53 12.14 -16.75
C GLY A 405 -5.43 11.41 -15.76
N ILE A 406 -6.07 12.16 -14.85
CA ILE A 406 -6.95 11.62 -13.81
C ILE A 406 -8.34 12.27 -13.88
N TYR A 407 -9.37 11.45 -13.75
CA TYR A 407 -10.74 11.84 -13.46
C TYR A 407 -11.18 11.26 -12.11
N LEU A 408 -11.55 12.10 -11.15
CA LEU A 408 -12.07 11.68 -9.84
C LEU A 408 -13.52 12.11 -9.68
N THR A 409 -14.35 11.19 -9.17
CA THR A 409 -15.68 11.48 -8.66
C THR A 409 -15.88 10.89 -7.26
N ASN A 410 -16.64 11.59 -6.40
CA ASN A 410 -17.08 11.12 -5.08
C ASN A 410 -15.94 10.58 -4.17
N GLY A 411 -15.00 11.43 -3.78
CA GLY A 411 -13.87 11.02 -2.92
C GLY A 411 -12.79 12.09 -2.75
N SER A 412 -11.76 11.72 -1.99
CA SER A 412 -10.54 12.53 -1.77
C SER A 412 -9.38 12.04 -2.64
N LEU A 413 -8.44 12.93 -2.95
CA LEU A 413 -7.23 12.60 -3.72
C LEU A 413 -6.01 13.29 -3.12
N LEU A 414 -5.00 12.50 -2.79
CA LEU A 414 -3.70 12.97 -2.32
C LEU A 414 -2.63 12.55 -3.32
N LEU A 415 -1.92 13.53 -3.88
CA LEU A 415 -0.79 13.32 -4.77
C LEU A 415 0.50 13.75 -4.07
N GLU A 416 1.48 12.87 -3.99
CA GLU A 416 2.78 13.18 -3.40
C GLU A 416 3.92 12.72 -4.30
N ASN A 417 4.81 13.63 -4.73
CA ASN A 417 5.93 13.29 -5.61
C ASN A 417 5.41 12.61 -6.89
N VAL A 418 4.57 13.31 -7.64
CA VAL A 418 3.89 12.79 -8.84
C VAL A 418 4.22 13.68 -10.03
N LEU A 419 4.57 13.06 -11.16
CA LEU A 419 4.70 13.73 -12.45
C LEU A 419 3.45 13.45 -13.29
N MET A 420 2.76 14.51 -13.69
CA MET A 420 1.64 14.48 -14.62
C MET A 420 2.02 15.28 -15.87
N ALA A 421 2.35 14.61 -16.96
CA ALA A 421 2.85 15.29 -18.15
C ALA A 421 2.32 14.78 -19.49
N GLY A 422 2.14 15.70 -20.44
CA GLY A 422 1.69 15.38 -21.79
C GLY A 422 0.31 14.73 -21.86
N ASN A 423 -0.47 14.73 -20.78
CA ASN A 423 -1.80 14.14 -20.81
C ASN A 423 -2.72 15.07 -21.59
N VAL A 424 -3.40 14.47 -22.58
CA VAL A 424 -4.24 15.19 -23.51
C VAL A 424 -5.68 14.83 -23.26
N ARG A 425 -6.51 15.84 -23.04
CA ARG A 425 -7.91 15.74 -23.38
C ARG A 425 -8.13 16.51 -24.67
N GLU A 426 -9.21 16.19 -25.36
CA GLU A 426 -9.68 17.00 -26.47
C GLU A 426 -10.05 18.45 -26.06
N ARG A 427 -10.43 18.67 -24.78
CA ARG A 427 -10.82 19.96 -24.15
C ARG A 427 -10.55 20.08 -22.62
N GLY A 428 -9.44 19.56 -22.08
CA GLY A 428 -9.12 19.78 -20.66
C GLY A 428 -8.11 18.84 -20.01
N ASP A 429 -8.34 18.53 -18.75
CA ASP A 429 -7.29 18.85 -17.78
C ASP A 429 -6.38 17.68 -17.44
N ALA A 430 -5.18 17.97 -16.94
CA ALA A 430 -4.32 16.93 -16.36
C ALA A 430 -5.09 16.18 -15.26
N LEU A 431 -5.87 16.94 -14.48
CA LEU A 431 -6.67 16.45 -13.36
C LEU A 431 -8.06 17.11 -13.35
N TRP A 432 -9.11 16.29 -13.36
CA TRP A 432 -10.51 16.71 -13.20
C TRP A 432 -11.11 16.07 -11.94
N ILE A 433 -11.70 16.87 -11.06
CA ILE A 433 -12.17 16.42 -9.74
C ILE A 433 -13.62 16.85 -9.48
N GLU A 434 -14.46 15.88 -9.14
CA GLU A 434 -15.86 16.04 -8.73
C GLU A 434 -16.12 15.26 -7.43
N PRO A 435 -15.67 15.76 -6.28
CA PRO A 435 -15.65 14.97 -5.05
C PRO A 435 -17.05 14.72 -4.45
N GLY A 436 -18.11 15.21 -5.09
CA GLY A 436 -19.50 15.04 -4.69
C GLY A 436 -19.92 16.01 -3.59
N SER A 437 -21.15 15.84 -3.09
CA SER A 437 -21.75 16.66 -2.02
C SER A 437 -21.27 16.31 -0.61
N GLN A 438 -20.11 15.65 -0.47
CA GLN A 438 -19.61 15.16 0.82
C GLN A 438 -18.88 16.29 1.55
N SER A 439 -19.37 16.67 2.72
CA SER A 439 -18.69 17.64 3.59
C SER A 439 -17.34 17.07 4.04
N GLY A 440 -16.23 17.66 3.60
CA GLY A 440 -14.88 17.32 4.07
C GLY A 440 -14.00 16.49 3.12
N ALA A 441 -14.32 16.38 1.82
CA ALA A 441 -13.37 15.81 0.87
C ALA A 441 -12.10 16.68 0.76
N VAL A 442 -10.92 16.04 0.78
CA VAL A 442 -9.62 16.72 0.74
C VAL A 442 -8.93 16.43 -0.57
N ILE A 443 -8.54 17.48 -1.28
CA ILE A 443 -7.66 17.40 -2.44
C ILE A 443 -6.31 18.03 -2.05
N GLY A 444 -5.27 17.21 -2.04
CA GLY A 444 -3.92 17.61 -1.61
C GLY A 444 -2.89 17.25 -2.66
N LEU A 445 -2.08 18.23 -3.06
CA LEU A 445 -0.92 18.04 -3.94
C LEU A 445 0.32 18.47 -3.17
N ASN A 446 1.34 17.63 -3.14
CA ASN A 446 2.63 17.94 -2.54
C ASN A 446 3.77 17.42 -3.44
N TYR A 447 4.70 18.28 -3.85
CA TYR A 447 5.78 17.91 -4.78
C TYR A 447 5.27 17.32 -6.10
N VAL A 448 4.24 17.95 -6.67
CA VAL A 448 3.63 17.52 -7.94
C VAL A 448 4.14 18.39 -9.07
N THR A 449 4.50 17.78 -10.21
CA THR A 449 4.80 18.50 -11.44
C THR A 449 3.69 18.25 -12.45
N ILE A 450 2.99 19.31 -12.86
CA ILE A 450 1.95 19.29 -13.90
C ILE A 450 2.50 20.05 -15.10
N ALA A 451 2.97 19.32 -16.12
CA ALA A 451 3.72 19.90 -17.23
C ALA A 451 3.15 19.50 -18.60
N ASP A 452 3.05 20.46 -19.51
CA ASP A 452 2.72 20.22 -20.92
C ASP A 452 1.43 19.42 -21.15
N ASN A 453 0.50 19.47 -20.20
CA ASN A 453 -0.84 18.91 -20.36
C ASN A 453 -1.65 19.92 -21.19
N HIS A 454 -1.53 19.83 -22.51
CA HIS A 454 -2.15 20.75 -23.46
C HIS A 454 -2.47 20.09 -24.80
N ARG A 455 -3.39 20.71 -25.55
CA ARG A 455 -3.51 20.58 -27.00
C ARG A 455 -3.67 21.97 -27.61
N THR A 456 -3.14 22.16 -28.81
CA THR A 456 -3.30 23.33 -29.68
C THR A 456 -4.77 23.70 -29.93
N GLY A 457 -5.17 24.95 -29.74
CA GLY A 457 -6.50 25.50 -30.12
C GLY A 457 -7.07 26.53 -29.13
N GLU A 458 -8.21 27.14 -29.47
CA GLU A 458 -8.87 28.22 -28.71
C GLU A 458 -9.50 27.80 -27.35
N ASN A 459 -9.51 26.49 -27.04
CA ASN A 459 -10.06 25.92 -25.80
C ASN A 459 -8.95 25.20 -25.00
N GLY A 460 -7.85 25.91 -24.72
CA GLY A 460 -6.67 25.32 -24.07
C GLY A 460 -6.99 24.60 -22.74
N GLY A 461 -6.24 23.54 -22.43
CA GLY A 461 -6.47 22.70 -21.25
C GLY A 461 -6.07 23.37 -19.93
N THR A 462 -6.87 23.15 -18.88
CA THR A 462 -6.51 23.53 -17.51
C THR A 462 -5.55 22.49 -16.94
N ALA A 463 -4.64 22.88 -16.06
CA ALA A 463 -3.88 21.90 -15.29
C ALA A 463 -4.80 21.17 -14.29
N LEU A 464 -5.60 21.93 -13.55
CA LEU A 464 -6.51 21.41 -12.52
C LEU A 464 -7.92 22.00 -12.63
N GLN A 465 -8.90 21.14 -12.89
CA GLN A 465 -10.32 21.48 -12.86
C GLN A 465 -11.00 20.82 -11.67
N VAL A 466 -11.76 21.60 -10.92
CA VAL A 466 -12.60 21.12 -9.80
C VAL A 466 -14.04 21.53 -10.04
N ALA A 467 -15.02 20.66 -9.75
CA ALA A 467 -16.44 20.99 -9.74
C ALA A 467 -17.13 20.43 -8.48
N GLY A 468 -17.87 21.27 -7.75
CA GLY A 468 -18.55 20.92 -6.49
C GLY A 468 -18.46 22.02 -5.42
N SER A 469 -19.28 21.92 -4.37
CA SER A 469 -19.37 22.88 -3.25
C SER A 469 -18.55 22.46 -2.02
N ALA A 470 -18.09 23.44 -1.23
CA ALA A 470 -17.43 23.26 0.08
C ALA A 470 -16.16 22.37 0.11
N LEU A 471 -15.14 22.73 -0.70
CA LEU A 471 -13.89 21.99 -0.79
C LEU A 471 -12.68 22.86 -0.41
N GLY A 472 -11.70 22.23 0.24
CA GLY A 472 -10.36 22.76 0.41
C GLY A 472 -9.39 22.06 -0.54
N LEU A 473 -8.75 22.84 -1.41
CA LEU A 473 -7.68 22.40 -2.27
C LEU A 473 -6.36 22.93 -1.73
N ILE A 474 -5.49 22.03 -1.26
CA ILE A 474 -4.16 22.37 -0.75
C ILE A 474 -3.14 21.99 -1.82
N VAL A 475 -2.41 22.97 -2.32
CA VAL A 475 -1.38 22.79 -3.34
C VAL A 475 -0.05 23.27 -2.77
N ALA A 476 0.80 22.31 -2.42
CA ALA A 476 2.12 22.53 -1.84
C ALA A 476 3.23 22.10 -2.80
N ASN A 477 4.34 22.84 -2.84
CA ASN A 477 5.56 22.46 -3.56
C ASN A 477 5.31 22.01 -5.02
N THR A 478 4.34 22.64 -5.68
CA THR A 478 3.83 22.16 -6.98
C THR A 478 4.31 23.07 -8.10
N LEU A 479 4.67 22.46 -9.23
CA LEU A 479 5.08 23.16 -10.43
C LEU A 479 4.01 22.99 -11.51
N ILE A 480 3.52 24.09 -12.07
CA ILE A 480 2.56 24.10 -13.18
C ILE A 480 3.15 24.81 -14.39
N SER A 481 3.16 24.15 -15.54
CA SER A 481 3.73 24.66 -16.80
C SER A 481 3.05 24.04 -18.02
N GLY A 482 3.11 24.72 -19.17
CA GLY A 482 2.66 24.20 -20.47
C GLY A 482 1.14 24.08 -20.65
N SER A 483 0.34 24.16 -19.59
CA SER A 483 -1.12 24.32 -19.66
C SER A 483 -1.52 25.78 -19.90
N SER A 484 -2.66 26.04 -20.53
CA SER A 484 -3.12 27.43 -20.77
C SER A 484 -3.70 28.08 -19.52
N VAL A 485 -4.35 27.28 -18.67
CA VAL A 485 -4.96 27.73 -17.41
C VAL A 485 -4.43 26.86 -16.27
N GLY A 486 -4.04 27.48 -15.15
CA GLY A 486 -3.56 26.73 -13.99
C GLY A 486 -4.70 26.05 -13.23
N PHE A 487 -5.72 26.83 -12.88
CA PHE A 487 -6.84 26.40 -12.04
C PHE A 487 -8.17 26.93 -12.57
N ALA A 488 -9.18 26.08 -12.62
CA ALA A 488 -10.54 26.44 -12.98
C ALA A 488 -11.58 25.76 -12.08
N ALA A 489 -12.62 26.50 -11.72
CA ALA A 489 -13.83 26.01 -11.08
C ALA A 489 -15.08 26.51 -11.84
N PRO A 490 -16.19 25.77 -11.89
CA PRO A 490 -17.44 26.33 -12.37
C PRO A 490 -17.93 27.44 -11.42
N ALA A 491 -18.72 28.37 -11.95
CA ALA A 491 -19.39 29.39 -11.15
C ALA A 491 -20.53 28.74 -10.35
N GLU A 492 -20.21 28.15 -9.20
CA GLU A 492 -21.17 27.56 -8.27
C GLU A 492 -21.58 28.57 -7.18
N ALA A 493 -22.63 28.25 -6.41
CA ALA A 493 -23.18 29.10 -5.37
C ALA A 493 -22.25 29.32 -4.15
N GLU A 494 -21.24 28.47 -3.96
CA GLU A 494 -20.26 28.56 -2.87
C GLU A 494 -18.84 28.59 -3.44
N ALA A 495 -17.97 29.41 -2.83
CA ALA A 495 -16.60 29.58 -3.30
C ALA A 495 -15.69 28.40 -2.87
N LEU A 496 -14.89 27.88 -3.81
CA LEU A 496 -13.83 26.91 -3.54
C LEU A 496 -12.65 27.59 -2.84
N THR A 497 -12.10 27.00 -1.77
CA THR A 497 -10.86 27.53 -1.16
C THR A 497 -9.64 26.84 -1.76
N LEU A 498 -8.72 27.64 -2.30
CA LEU A 498 -7.44 27.20 -2.88
C LEU A 498 -6.29 27.76 -2.04
N ASP A 499 -5.56 26.88 -1.36
CA ASP A 499 -4.38 27.23 -0.58
C ASP A 499 -3.09 26.89 -1.32
N LEU A 500 -2.33 27.92 -1.69
CA LEU A 500 -1.09 27.81 -2.46
C LEU A 500 0.12 27.98 -1.52
N GLN A 501 0.90 26.92 -1.39
CA GLN A 501 2.10 26.87 -0.56
C GLN A 501 3.32 26.53 -1.44
N GLN A 502 4.23 27.48 -1.66
CA GLN A 502 5.48 27.21 -2.39
C GLN A 502 5.20 26.65 -3.81
N VAL A 503 4.23 27.24 -4.50
CA VAL A 503 3.82 26.83 -5.85
C VAL A 503 4.52 27.70 -6.89
N LEU A 504 5.14 27.09 -7.90
CA LEU A 504 5.66 27.79 -9.07
C LEU A 504 4.69 27.62 -10.24
N VAL A 505 4.28 28.73 -10.84
CA VAL A 505 3.43 28.76 -12.02
C VAL A 505 4.15 29.53 -13.12
N ASP A 506 4.39 28.85 -14.25
CA ASP A 506 5.06 29.45 -15.40
C ASP A 506 4.33 30.74 -15.86
N PRO A 507 5.05 31.81 -16.24
CA PRO A 507 4.45 33.03 -16.76
C PRO A 507 3.43 32.83 -17.89
N ASN A 508 3.59 31.78 -18.71
CA ASN A 508 2.65 31.46 -19.80
C ASN A 508 1.36 30.77 -19.33
N VAL A 509 1.29 30.29 -18.09
CA VAL A 509 0.09 29.72 -17.47
C VAL A 509 -0.70 30.83 -16.81
N SER A 510 -1.99 30.91 -17.13
CA SER A 510 -2.88 31.93 -16.58
C SER A 510 -3.46 31.54 -15.20
N ILE A 511 -3.51 32.49 -14.25
CA ILE A 511 -4.02 32.32 -12.87
C ILE A 511 -4.72 33.60 -12.35
N PRO A 512 -5.73 33.52 -11.48
CA PRO A 512 -6.72 32.44 -11.28
C PRO A 512 -7.90 32.65 -12.25
N ILE A 513 -8.34 31.67 -13.06
CA ILE A 513 -9.24 32.00 -14.18
C ILE A 513 -10.34 30.97 -14.41
N SER A 514 -11.45 31.18 -13.68
CA SER A 514 -12.86 30.86 -13.99
C SER A 514 -13.58 30.40 -12.72
N GLY A 515 -14.78 30.94 -12.47
CA GLY A 515 -15.62 30.61 -11.31
C GLY A 515 -15.28 31.34 -10.02
N THR A 516 -15.93 30.92 -8.92
CA THR A 516 -15.81 31.55 -7.60
C THR A 516 -14.75 30.83 -6.77
N LEU A 517 -13.52 31.36 -6.72
CA LEU A 517 -12.43 30.83 -5.86
C LEU A 517 -12.00 31.86 -4.80
N ILE A 518 -11.77 31.39 -3.57
CA ILE A 518 -11.05 32.11 -2.52
C ILE A 518 -9.63 31.55 -2.49
N THR A 519 -8.65 32.36 -2.85
CA THR A 519 -7.24 31.95 -2.90
C THR A 519 -6.46 32.46 -1.68
N THR A 520 -5.67 31.59 -1.06
CA THR A 520 -4.69 31.95 -0.03
C THR A 520 -3.28 31.62 -0.53
N GLY A 521 -2.30 32.45 -0.15
CA GLY A 521 -0.94 32.37 -0.67
C GLY A 521 -0.77 33.05 -2.04
N THR A 522 0.46 33.10 -2.53
CA THR A 522 0.78 33.69 -3.84
C THR A 522 1.80 32.79 -4.53
N PRO A 523 1.53 32.33 -5.76
CA PRO A 523 2.48 31.49 -6.47
C PRO A 523 3.67 32.32 -6.96
N LEU A 524 4.84 31.69 -6.96
CA LEU A 524 6.03 32.21 -7.62
C LEU A 524 5.81 32.19 -9.14
N ARG A 525 6.04 33.33 -9.80
CA ARG A 525 5.91 33.48 -11.25
C ARG A 525 7.29 33.54 -11.89
N ALA A 526 7.76 32.39 -12.36
CA ALA A 526 9.02 32.23 -13.06
C ALA A 526 8.92 31.02 -14.01
N PRO A 527 9.73 30.94 -15.07
CA PRO A 527 9.80 29.73 -15.90
C PRO A 527 10.11 28.52 -15.03
N ALA A 528 9.54 27.36 -15.39
CA ALA A 528 9.79 26.11 -14.69
C ALA A 528 11.29 25.75 -14.60
N GLY A 529 12.05 26.09 -15.65
CA GLY A 529 13.49 25.82 -15.72
C GLY A 529 13.82 24.33 -15.81
N TYR A 530 13.10 23.58 -16.65
CA TYR A 530 13.43 22.18 -16.92
C TYR A 530 14.73 22.03 -17.70
N ARG A 531 15.47 20.93 -17.47
CA ARG A 531 16.67 20.58 -18.26
C ARG A 531 16.32 20.33 -19.73
N ASN A 532 15.28 19.56 -20.01
CA ASN A 532 14.80 19.31 -21.37
C ASN A 532 13.33 18.84 -21.39
N GLY A 533 12.40 19.72 -21.01
CA GLY A 533 10.96 19.39 -20.95
C GLY A 533 10.40 18.91 -22.29
N ALA A 534 10.87 19.44 -23.42
CA ALA A 534 10.44 19.01 -24.76
C ALA A 534 10.78 17.54 -25.08
N ALA A 535 11.82 16.98 -24.45
CA ALA A 535 12.17 15.56 -24.54
C ALA A 535 11.58 14.72 -23.40
N GLY A 536 10.73 15.30 -22.55
CA GLY A 536 10.16 14.64 -21.37
C GLY A 536 11.07 14.63 -20.14
N ASP A 537 12.20 15.35 -20.15
CA ASP A 537 13.07 15.51 -18.99
C ASP A 537 12.66 16.73 -18.16
N TYR A 538 11.82 16.46 -17.17
CA TYR A 538 11.27 17.45 -16.24
C TYR A 538 12.14 17.70 -15.00
N HIS A 539 13.39 17.22 -14.98
CA HIS A 539 14.33 17.63 -13.95
C HIS A 539 14.57 19.14 -13.99
N LEU A 540 14.74 19.75 -12.84
CA LEU A 540 15.08 21.17 -12.75
C LEU A 540 16.55 21.40 -13.13
N ALA A 541 16.78 22.46 -13.89
CA ALA A 541 18.10 23.05 -14.07
C ALA A 541 18.50 23.80 -12.79
N ALA A 542 19.80 23.96 -12.57
CA ALA A 542 20.34 24.55 -11.33
C ALA A 542 19.93 26.01 -11.09
N ASP A 543 19.52 26.71 -12.15
CA ASP A 543 19.07 28.11 -12.14
C ASP A 543 17.54 28.24 -12.07
N SER A 544 16.79 27.14 -11.98
CA SER A 544 15.34 27.19 -11.81
C SER A 544 14.98 27.86 -10.49
N ALA A 545 14.01 28.77 -10.54
CA ALA A 545 13.50 29.46 -9.35
C ALA A 545 12.73 28.53 -8.38
N ALA A 546 12.45 27.28 -8.79
CA ALA A 546 11.88 26.25 -7.92
C ALA A 546 12.93 25.54 -7.05
N VAL A 547 14.22 25.66 -7.37
CA VAL A 547 15.31 25.10 -6.54
C VAL A 547 15.31 25.83 -5.19
N ASP A 548 15.40 25.06 -4.10
CA ASP A 548 15.41 25.52 -2.71
C ASP A 548 14.18 26.35 -2.27
N ALA A 549 13.11 26.35 -3.06
CA ALA A 549 11.87 27.10 -2.78
C ALA A 549 10.80 26.27 -2.05
N GLY A 550 11.09 25.01 -1.71
CA GLY A 550 10.15 24.09 -1.06
C GLY A 550 9.92 24.38 0.42
N ASN A 551 8.95 23.68 1.02
CA ASN A 551 8.59 23.82 2.44
C ASN A 551 9.48 23.01 3.41
N ASN A 552 10.53 22.35 2.92
CA ASN A 552 11.45 21.49 3.69
C ASN A 552 10.77 20.35 4.48
N LEU A 553 9.55 19.96 4.07
CA LEU A 553 8.86 18.80 4.62
C LEU A 553 9.00 17.60 3.67
N PRO A 554 8.83 16.37 4.18
CA PRO A 554 8.83 15.17 3.32
C PRO A 554 7.87 15.28 2.12
N PRO A 555 8.12 14.51 1.04
CA PRO A 555 9.17 13.50 0.88
C PRO A 555 10.57 14.07 0.62
N LEU A 556 11.58 13.48 1.27
CA LEU A 556 12.99 13.88 1.15
C LEU A 556 13.68 13.36 -0.12
N VAL A 557 12.98 12.57 -0.94
CA VAL A 557 13.49 12.04 -2.21
C VAL A 557 12.60 12.48 -3.36
N ASP A 558 13.21 12.64 -4.54
CA ASP A 558 12.52 12.95 -5.78
C ASP A 558 11.93 11.69 -6.44
N LEU A 559 11.46 11.84 -7.67
CA LEU A 559 10.77 10.79 -8.42
C LEU A 559 11.72 9.69 -8.94
N ASP A 560 13.02 9.97 -8.94
CA ASP A 560 14.10 9.05 -9.31
C ASP A 560 14.74 8.39 -8.07
N GLY A 561 14.26 8.76 -6.87
CA GLY A 561 14.74 8.25 -5.59
C GLY A 561 16.00 8.96 -5.10
N LEU A 562 16.38 10.08 -5.72
CA LEU A 562 17.52 10.88 -5.28
C LEU A 562 17.09 11.84 -4.15
N PRO A 563 17.95 12.10 -3.15
CA PRO A 563 17.66 13.09 -2.13
C PRO A 563 17.39 14.46 -2.73
N ARG A 564 16.36 15.15 -2.22
CA ARG A 564 16.12 16.56 -2.54
C ARG A 564 17.13 17.42 -1.77
N PRO A 565 17.70 18.45 -2.42
CA PRO A 565 18.65 19.37 -1.78
C PRO A 565 18.05 20.09 -0.57
#